data_AF-A0A2V5W0H5-F1
#
_entry.id   AF-A0A2V5W0H5-F1
#
_cell.length_a   1.000
_cell.length_b   1.000
_cell.length_c   1.000
_cell.angle_alpha   90.00
_cell.angle_beta   90.00
_cell.angle_gamma   90.00
#
_symmetry.space_group_name_H-M   'P 1'
#
loop_
_entity.id
_entity.type
_entity.pdbx_description
1 polymer ?
#
loop_
_entity_poly.entity_id
_entity_poly.type
_entity_poly.pdbx_seq_one_letter_code
_entity_poly.pdbx_strand_id
1 'polypeptide(L)'
;MPLSVSDALSNTNEQIEQAARAIGRSASNRKVFNAIYTGKKRIKSVGDLARNTRLSRKQVLTAGKHLHNRSIVNQTRKDGDTAYEKIDFFYTHKQKILRFAGNNKKLATLPTKRNVVAREVKTVQVPTNLAKTKQITIDDVDSFKRVRSKRTDGNLSPSVSEKKFKHGVRRILSEEGKFTDWGGEKNDLYSTRLRIDGKRLSAVFAFKGPGKKGKLVPGKMGKNGDQIQRLFQSTSDVFFVQYWFEIDESVLDQMQALAVAKSVTSGKQIYFGIIDGADSDRLFRAYPQCFR
;
A
#
# COMPACT_ATOMS: atom_id res chain seq x y z
N MET A 1 22.38 17.82 40.72
CA MET A 1 22.61 17.61 39.27
C MET A 1 21.27 17.68 38.56
N PRO A 2 21.08 18.52 37.53
CA PRO A 2 19.80 18.54 36.82
C PRO A 2 19.64 17.23 36.04
N LEU A 3 18.61 16.46 36.39
CA LEU A 3 18.20 15.26 35.66
C LEU A 3 17.77 15.70 34.25
N SER A 4 18.44 15.20 33.21
CA SER A 4 18.00 15.37 31.83
C SER A 4 16.75 14.51 31.62
N VAL A 5 15.58 15.08 31.87
CA VAL A 5 14.29 14.43 31.60
C VAL A 5 14.07 14.48 30.10
N SER A 6 14.19 13.33 29.43
CA SER A 6 13.89 13.19 28.00
C SER A 6 12.48 12.65 27.82
N ASP A 7 11.54 13.51 27.42
CA ASP A 7 10.18 13.14 26.93
C ASP A 7 10.23 12.44 25.55
N ALA A 8 11.11 11.44 25.40
CA ALA A 8 11.42 10.80 24.12
C ALA A 8 10.20 10.08 23.49
N LEU A 9 9.31 9.54 24.32
CA LEU A 9 8.14 8.79 23.87
C LEU A 9 7.07 9.71 23.23
N SER A 10 6.87 10.91 23.76
CA SER A 10 5.85 11.85 23.27
C SER A 10 6.30 12.66 22.05
N ASN A 11 7.61 12.74 21.76
CA ASN A 11 8.19 13.63 20.73
C ASN A 11 9.12 12.93 19.74
N THR A 12 8.99 11.61 19.55
CA THR A 12 9.93 10.82 18.73
C THR A 12 10.17 11.39 17.33
N ASN A 13 9.12 11.74 16.57
CA ASN A 13 9.31 12.27 15.22
C ASN A 13 9.92 13.68 15.21
N GLU A 14 9.70 14.49 16.24
CA GLU A 14 10.29 15.83 16.37
C GLU A 14 11.79 15.75 16.64
N GLN A 15 12.21 14.84 17.51
CA GLN A 15 13.64 14.61 17.78
C GLN A 15 14.36 14.06 16.54
N ILE A 16 13.70 13.20 15.75
CA ILE A 16 14.22 12.73 14.47
C ILE A 16 14.33 13.88 13.46
N GLU A 17 13.32 14.75 13.40
CA GLU A 17 13.33 15.92 12.52
C GLU A 17 14.47 16.87 12.89
N GLN A 18 14.60 17.22 14.18
CA GLN A 18 15.65 18.09 14.69
C GLN A 18 17.05 17.53 14.38
N ALA A 19 17.26 16.24 14.63
CA ALA A 19 18.53 15.58 14.31
C ALA A 19 18.83 15.56 12.81
N ALA A 20 17.81 15.30 11.96
CA ALA A 20 17.96 15.31 10.51
C ALA A 20 18.28 16.72 9.98
N ARG A 21 17.64 17.77 10.52
CA ARG A 21 17.94 19.18 10.20
C ARG A 21 19.35 19.58 10.63
N ALA A 22 19.78 19.13 11.80
CA ALA A 22 21.11 19.43 12.34
C ALA A 22 22.25 18.85 11.50
N ILE A 23 22.08 17.61 11.03
CA ILE A 23 23.03 16.96 10.11
C ILE A 23 22.97 17.64 8.75
N GLY A 24 21.76 17.86 8.21
CA GLY A 24 21.52 18.57 6.96
C GLY A 24 22.22 17.93 5.76
N ARG A 25 22.67 18.77 4.82
CA ARG A 25 23.43 18.37 3.62
C ARG A 25 24.94 18.26 3.84
N SER A 26 25.43 18.58 5.04
CA SER A 26 26.87 18.57 5.32
C SER A 26 27.42 17.14 5.34
N ALA A 27 28.32 16.85 4.39
CA ALA A 27 28.99 15.56 4.30
C ALA A 27 29.78 15.23 5.57
N SER A 28 30.45 16.23 6.17
CA SER A 28 31.22 16.07 7.42
C SER A 28 30.31 15.72 8.59
N ASN A 29 29.19 16.42 8.77
CA ASN A 29 28.24 16.13 9.85
C ASN A 29 27.63 14.73 9.71
N ARG A 30 27.30 14.33 8.48
CA ARG A 30 26.74 13.01 8.17
C ARG A 30 27.73 11.90 8.46
N LYS A 31 28.99 12.06 8.05
CA LYS A 31 30.07 11.10 8.32
C LYS A 31 30.36 10.98 9.80
N VAL A 32 30.48 12.09 10.52
CA VAL A 32 30.75 12.12 11.97
C VAL A 32 29.59 11.52 12.75
N PHE A 33 28.35 11.90 12.47
CA PHE A 33 27.16 11.31 13.10
C PHE A 33 27.10 9.80 12.86
N ASN A 34 27.26 9.35 11.61
CA ASN A 34 27.27 7.93 11.29
C ASN A 34 28.40 7.20 12.04
N ALA A 35 29.60 7.78 12.08
CA ALA A 35 30.75 7.20 12.75
C ALA A 35 30.57 7.12 14.27
N ILE A 36 29.97 8.11 14.93
CA ILE A 36 29.64 8.06 16.36
C ILE A 36 28.68 6.91 16.66
N TYR A 37 27.61 6.80 15.87
CA TYR A 37 26.53 5.82 16.09
C TYR A 37 26.76 4.42 15.48
N THR A 38 27.94 4.10 14.95
CA THR A 38 28.25 2.76 14.41
C THR A 38 28.96 1.85 15.42
N GLY A 39 28.72 0.53 15.41
CA GLY A 39 29.45 -0.43 16.24
C GLY A 39 29.13 -0.35 17.74
N LYS A 40 29.82 -1.17 18.57
CA LYS A 40 29.44 -1.41 19.98
C LYS A 40 29.93 -0.33 20.97
N LYS A 41 31.06 0.34 20.71
CA LYS A 41 31.64 1.34 21.63
C LYS A 41 30.69 2.53 21.86
N ARG A 42 30.40 2.84 23.13
CA ARG A 42 29.49 3.95 23.53
C ARG A 42 30.16 5.32 23.44
N ILE A 43 31.44 5.42 23.81
CA ILE A 43 32.27 6.63 23.76
C ILE A 43 33.35 6.47 22.69
N LYS A 44 33.58 7.51 21.87
CA LYS A 44 34.60 7.53 20.81
C LYS A 44 35.40 8.82 20.83
N SER A 45 36.72 8.68 20.84
CA SER A 45 37.65 9.81 20.78
C SER A 45 37.59 10.50 19.41
N VAL A 46 37.95 11.77 19.36
CA VAL A 46 38.10 12.51 18.11
C VAL A 46 39.16 11.86 17.21
N GLY A 47 40.26 11.34 17.79
CA GLY A 47 41.27 10.59 17.03
C GLY A 47 40.70 9.36 16.32
N ASP A 48 39.89 8.55 16.99
CA ASP A 48 39.21 7.40 16.39
C ASP A 48 38.23 7.81 15.30
N LEU A 49 37.47 8.88 15.53
CA LEU A 49 36.49 9.38 14.57
C LEU A 49 37.17 9.95 13.32
N ALA A 50 38.30 10.64 13.46
CA ALA A 50 39.09 11.15 12.35
C ALA A 50 39.60 10.02 11.45
N ARG A 51 40.17 8.96 12.04
CA ARG A 51 40.60 7.75 11.29
C ARG A 51 39.44 7.09 10.55
N ASN A 52 38.33 6.87 11.24
CA ASN A 52 37.16 6.17 10.66
C ASN A 52 36.44 6.97 9.56
N THR A 53 36.43 8.30 9.66
CA THR A 53 35.73 9.17 8.69
C THR A 53 36.63 9.70 7.58
N ARG A 54 37.95 9.53 7.71
CA ARG A 54 38.97 10.17 6.86
C ARG A 54 38.82 11.69 6.81
N LEU A 55 38.41 12.30 7.93
CA LEU A 55 38.29 13.74 8.09
C LEU A 55 39.43 14.27 8.95
N SER A 56 39.81 15.52 8.73
CA SER A 56 40.77 16.19 9.60
C SER A 56 40.20 16.32 11.03
N ARG A 57 41.10 16.33 12.02
CA ARG A 57 40.74 16.52 13.44
C ARG A 57 39.88 17.78 13.65
N LYS A 58 40.21 18.87 12.96
CA LYS A 58 39.44 20.13 12.98
C LYS A 58 38.00 19.91 12.49
N GLN A 59 37.81 19.23 11.35
CA GLN A 59 36.46 18.95 10.81
C GLN A 59 35.64 18.08 11.76
N VAL A 60 36.25 17.08 12.40
CA VAL A 60 35.58 16.23 13.38
C VAL A 60 35.15 17.02 14.62
N LEU A 61 36.02 17.89 15.14
CA LEU A 61 35.69 18.76 16.27
C LEU A 61 34.57 19.73 15.93
N THR A 62 34.61 20.37 14.75
CA THR A 62 33.55 21.29 14.31
C THR A 62 32.21 20.58 14.17
N ALA A 63 32.18 19.43 13.48
CA ALA A 63 30.96 18.66 13.29
C ALA A 63 30.43 18.08 14.61
N GLY A 64 31.32 17.54 15.45
CA GLY A 64 30.97 16.98 16.76
C GLY A 64 30.44 18.05 17.72
N LYS A 65 31.07 19.23 17.78
CA LYS A 65 30.57 20.38 18.57
C LYS A 65 29.20 20.83 18.07
N HIS A 66 28.98 20.89 16.76
CA HIS A 66 27.68 21.24 16.17
C HIS A 66 26.57 20.24 16.52
N LEU A 67 26.89 18.94 16.57
CA LEU A 67 25.95 17.90 17.01
C LEU A 67 25.70 17.97 18.53
N HIS A 68 26.73 18.25 19.31
CA HIS A 68 26.64 18.39 20.76
C HIS A 68 25.78 19.59 21.17
N ASN A 69 25.98 20.75 20.54
CA ASN A 69 25.19 21.95 20.79
C ASN A 69 23.69 21.78 20.49
N ARG A 70 23.31 20.74 19.74
CA ARG A 70 21.91 20.39 19.48
C ARG A 70 21.43 19.16 20.26
N SER A 71 22.19 18.75 21.27
CA SER A 71 21.89 17.61 22.14
C SER A 71 21.73 16.28 21.39
N ILE A 72 22.40 16.13 20.23
CA ILE A 72 22.37 14.90 19.42
C ILE A 72 23.45 13.92 19.87
N VAL A 73 24.50 14.41 20.52
CA VAL A 73 25.60 13.64 21.12
C VAL A 73 26.04 14.31 22.42
N ASN A 74 26.55 13.53 23.37
CA ASN A 74 27.17 14.08 24.57
C ASN A 74 28.67 14.25 24.33
N GLN A 75 29.23 15.39 24.68
CA GLN A 75 30.67 15.60 24.65
C GLN A 75 31.27 15.20 26.01
N THR A 76 32.33 14.39 25.97
CA THR A 76 33.06 13.94 27.16
C THR A 76 34.57 13.96 26.88
N ARG A 77 35.38 13.56 27.86
CA ARG A 77 36.82 13.33 27.68
C ARG A 77 37.14 11.85 27.84
N LYS A 78 38.04 11.35 27.00
CA LYS A 78 38.57 9.99 27.09
C LYS A 78 40.06 10.03 26.80
N ASP A 79 40.87 9.49 27.70
CA ASP A 79 42.33 9.41 27.56
C ASP A 79 42.99 10.78 27.26
N GLY A 80 42.49 11.84 27.91
CA GLY A 80 42.95 13.22 27.71
C GLY A 80 42.46 13.90 26.42
N ASP A 81 41.76 13.19 25.53
CA ASP A 81 41.20 13.72 24.28
C ASP A 81 39.68 14.00 24.39
N THR A 82 39.19 14.93 23.57
CA THR A 82 37.75 15.13 23.37
C THR A 82 37.15 13.86 22.77
N ALA A 83 36.03 13.42 23.32
CA ALA A 83 35.28 12.27 22.86
C ALA A 83 33.79 12.59 22.79
N TYR A 84 33.08 11.83 21.96
CA TYR A 84 31.62 11.91 21.86
C TYR A 84 30.98 10.59 22.26
N GLU A 85 29.95 10.70 23.09
CA GLU A 85 29.14 9.61 23.58
C GLU A 85 27.80 9.56 22.84
N LYS A 86 27.34 8.33 22.59
CA LYS A 86 26.03 8.05 22.01
C LYS A 86 24.91 8.34 23.00
N ILE A 87 23.77 8.73 22.44
CA ILE A 87 22.48 8.75 23.13
C ILE A 87 21.62 7.64 22.53
N ASP A 88 21.01 6.81 23.37
CA ASP A 88 20.33 5.58 22.93
C ASP A 88 19.19 5.84 21.94
N PHE A 89 18.43 6.94 22.13
CA PHE A 89 17.36 7.33 21.20
C PHE A 89 17.86 7.50 19.75
N PHE A 90 18.94 8.25 19.55
CA PHE A 90 19.50 8.50 18.21
C PHE A 90 20.22 7.28 17.66
N TYR A 91 20.72 6.38 18.51
CA TYR A 91 21.24 5.08 18.07
C TYR A 91 20.14 4.22 17.46
N THR A 92 19.01 4.06 18.16
CA THR A 92 17.83 3.30 17.68
C THR A 92 17.27 3.88 16.38
N HIS A 93 17.27 5.21 16.23
CA HIS A 93 16.68 5.91 15.09
C HIS A 93 17.69 6.33 14.01
N LYS A 94 18.95 5.90 14.12
CA LYS A 94 20.08 6.33 13.27
C LYS A 94 19.76 6.26 11.78
N GLN A 95 19.23 5.13 11.31
CA GLN A 95 18.95 4.91 9.88
C GLN A 95 17.85 5.85 9.38
N LYS A 96 16.81 6.03 10.19
CA LYS A 96 15.70 6.94 9.88
C LYS A 96 16.20 8.39 9.79
N ILE A 97 17.01 8.83 10.74
CA ILE A 97 17.62 10.17 10.75
C ILE A 97 18.51 10.39 9.52
N LEU A 98 19.40 9.45 9.19
CA LEU A 98 20.28 9.55 8.02
C LEU A 98 19.50 9.56 6.70
N ARG A 99 18.36 8.87 6.63
CA ARG A 99 17.47 8.88 5.45
C ARG A 99 16.85 10.26 5.22
N PHE A 100 16.51 10.97 6.28
CA PHE A 100 15.91 12.30 6.20
C PHE A 100 16.93 13.43 6.12
N ALA A 101 18.13 13.24 6.66
CA ALA A 101 19.22 14.21 6.61
C ALA A 101 19.56 14.60 5.16
N GLY A 102 19.42 15.89 4.85
CA GLY A 102 19.73 16.49 3.54
C GLY A 102 18.61 16.38 2.49
N ASN A 103 17.51 15.68 2.78
CA ASN A 103 16.35 15.55 1.89
C ASN A 103 15.15 16.34 2.43
N ASN A 104 15.11 17.64 2.13
CA ASN A 104 14.06 18.56 2.60
C ASN A 104 12.64 18.11 2.18
N LYS A 105 12.49 17.50 0.99
CA LYS A 105 11.19 16.98 0.53
C LYS A 105 10.70 15.84 1.42
N LYS A 106 11.56 14.86 1.73
CA LYS A 106 11.20 13.75 2.62
C LYS A 106 11.00 14.20 4.06
N LEU A 107 11.76 15.19 4.52
CA LEU A 107 11.61 15.75 5.86
C LEU A 107 10.25 16.44 6.04
N ALA A 108 9.78 17.18 5.03
CA ALA A 108 8.47 17.86 5.05
C ALA A 108 7.27 16.90 5.13
N THR A 109 7.45 15.62 4.77
CA THR A 109 6.41 14.59 4.87
C THR A 109 6.37 13.86 6.21
N LEU A 110 7.30 14.14 7.12
CA LEU A 110 7.35 13.49 8.42
C LEU A 110 6.23 14.07 9.32
N PRO A 111 5.30 13.23 9.83
CA PRO A 111 4.25 13.72 10.72
C PRO A 111 4.85 14.10 12.07
N THR A 112 4.80 15.38 12.40
CA THR A 112 5.21 15.94 13.70
C THR A 112 4.03 16.66 14.34
N LYS A 113 4.09 17.01 15.63
CA LYS A 113 2.95 17.68 16.28
C LYS A 113 2.64 19.03 15.63
N ARG A 114 3.65 19.67 15.05
CA ARG A 114 3.54 20.94 14.30
C ARG A 114 3.16 20.75 12.83
N ASN A 115 3.35 19.54 12.30
CA ASN A 115 3.03 19.18 10.92
C ASN A 115 2.06 17.99 10.93
N VAL A 116 0.84 18.27 11.36
CA VAL A 116 -0.27 17.31 11.28
C VAL A 116 -0.63 17.22 9.81
N VAL A 117 -0.43 16.04 9.20
CA VAL A 117 -0.96 15.77 7.87
C VAL A 117 -2.49 15.69 8.02
N ALA A 118 -3.15 16.85 7.95
CA ALA A 118 -4.59 16.95 7.99
C ALA A 118 -5.15 16.19 6.79
N ARG A 119 -5.68 15.00 7.05
CA ARG A 119 -6.52 14.31 6.09
C ARG A 119 -7.89 14.96 6.25
N GLU A 120 -8.29 15.84 5.33
CA GLU A 120 -9.68 16.25 5.23
C GLU A 120 -10.53 15.01 4.99
N VAL A 121 -11.21 14.53 6.04
CA VAL A 121 -12.20 13.47 5.91
C VAL A 121 -13.50 14.14 5.52
N LYS A 122 -13.81 14.15 4.22
CA LYS A 122 -15.14 14.55 3.74
C LYS A 122 -16.09 13.36 3.93
N THR A 123 -16.93 13.44 4.95
CA THR A 123 -18.01 12.46 5.17
C THR A 123 -19.18 12.81 4.25
N VAL A 124 -19.45 11.95 3.27
CA VAL A 124 -20.63 12.08 2.39
C VAL A 124 -21.72 11.16 2.94
N GLN A 125 -22.83 11.74 3.38
CA GLN A 125 -24.03 10.96 3.71
C GLN A 125 -24.78 10.66 2.41
N VAL A 126 -24.91 9.37 2.09
CA VAL A 126 -25.60 8.91 0.89
C VAL A 126 -26.96 8.33 1.31
N PRO A 127 -28.09 8.92 0.88
CA PRO A 127 -29.41 8.37 1.16
C PRO A 127 -29.57 6.99 0.50
N THR A 128 -29.55 5.93 1.30
CA THR A 128 -29.56 4.53 0.83
C THR A 128 -30.88 4.12 0.18
N ASN A 129 -31.98 4.76 0.55
CA ASN A 129 -33.31 4.54 -0.03
C ASN A 129 -33.39 4.88 -1.53
N LEU A 130 -32.51 5.73 -2.05
CA LEU A 130 -32.42 6.03 -3.48
C LEU A 130 -31.52 5.04 -4.23
N ALA A 131 -30.75 4.21 -3.52
CA ALA A 131 -29.78 3.31 -4.13
C ALA A 131 -30.46 2.10 -4.76
N LYS A 132 -30.26 1.95 -6.06
CA LYS A 132 -30.70 0.82 -6.87
C LYS A 132 -29.50 -0.11 -7.06
N THR A 133 -29.28 -1.02 -6.10
CA THR A 133 -28.17 -1.98 -6.16
C THR A 133 -28.70 -3.41 -6.11
N LYS A 134 -28.01 -4.34 -6.80
CA LYS A 134 -28.34 -5.76 -6.77
C LYS A 134 -27.04 -6.56 -6.71
N GLN A 135 -26.89 -7.37 -5.67
CA GLN A 135 -25.83 -8.37 -5.63
C GLN A 135 -26.18 -9.50 -6.60
N ILE A 136 -25.21 -9.91 -7.42
CA ILE A 136 -25.36 -10.99 -8.41
C ILE A 136 -24.21 -11.99 -8.29
N THR A 137 -24.45 -13.19 -8.77
CA THR A 137 -23.49 -14.30 -8.87
C THR A 137 -23.25 -14.67 -10.33
N ILE A 138 -22.35 -15.63 -10.57
CA ILE A 138 -22.14 -16.15 -11.94
C ILE A 138 -23.40 -16.82 -12.51
N ASP A 139 -24.33 -17.28 -11.66
CA ASP A 139 -25.57 -17.93 -12.09
C ASP A 139 -26.59 -16.94 -12.65
N ASP A 140 -26.53 -15.67 -12.25
CA ASP A 140 -27.43 -14.60 -12.73
C ASP A 140 -27.02 -14.05 -14.10
N VAL A 141 -25.81 -14.39 -14.57
CA VAL A 141 -25.26 -13.88 -15.84
C VAL A 141 -25.63 -14.82 -16.98
N ASP A 142 -26.43 -14.34 -17.93
CA ASP A 142 -26.86 -15.13 -19.10
C ASP A 142 -25.68 -15.62 -19.94
N SER A 143 -24.63 -14.80 -20.03
CA SER A 143 -23.39 -15.16 -20.73
C SER A 143 -22.70 -16.38 -20.10
N PHE A 144 -22.96 -16.64 -18.82
CA PHE A 144 -22.40 -17.75 -18.04
C PHE A 144 -23.39 -18.90 -17.87
N LYS A 145 -24.52 -18.94 -18.57
CA LYS A 145 -25.60 -19.94 -18.39
C LYS A 145 -25.16 -21.41 -18.25
N ARG A 146 -24.03 -21.83 -18.86
CA ARG A 146 -23.53 -23.21 -18.76
C ARG A 146 -23.06 -23.56 -17.34
N VAL A 147 -22.71 -22.59 -16.50
CA VAL A 147 -22.28 -22.82 -15.10
C VAL A 147 -23.39 -23.39 -14.23
N ARG A 148 -24.66 -23.11 -14.55
CA ARG A 148 -25.83 -23.65 -13.83
C ARG A 148 -25.88 -25.17 -13.85
N SER A 149 -25.27 -25.80 -14.87
CA SER A 149 -25.17 -27.26 -15.00
C SER A 149 -23.99 -27.88 -14.24
N LYS A 150 -23.10 -27.06 -13.66
CA LYS A 150 -21.89 -27.51 -12.97
C LYS A 150 -22.05 -27.32 -11.46
N ARG A 151 -22.05 -28.44 -10.74
CA ARG A 151 -21.95 -28.45 -9.28
C ARG A 151 -20.51 -28.27 -8.83
N THR A 152 -20.35 -27.84 -7.59
CA THR A 152 -19.07 -27.75 -6.88
C THR A 152 -18.89 -29.00 -6.05
N ASP A 153 -17.84 -29.76 -6.35
CA ASP A 153 -17.56 -31.05 -5.72
C ASP A 153 -16.48 -30.94 -4.63
N GLY A 154 -16.23 -29.73 -4.11
CA GLY A 154 -15.24 -29.45 -3.06
C GLY A 154 -13.77 -29.50 -3.52
N ASN A 155 -13.47 -30.20 -4.61
CA ASN A 155 -12.14 -30.26 -5.23
C ASN A 155 -11.98 -29.18 -6.31
N LEU A 156 -11.25 -28.11 -5.98
CA LEU A 156 -10.89 -27.06 -6.93
C LEU A 156 -9.87 -27.59 -7.95
N SER A 157 -10.07 -27.28 -9.24
CA SER A 157 -9.04 -27.51 -10.26
C SER A 157 -7.73 -26.77 -9.92
N PRO A 158 -6.58 -27.20 -10.47
CA PRO A 158 -5.32 -26.48 -10.32
C PRO A 158 -5.46 -25.01 -10.66
N SER A 159 -4.86 -24.14 -9.85
CA SER A 159 -5.05 -22.70 -9.99
C SER A 159 -4.65 -22.19 -11.37
N VAL A 160 -5.57 -21.51 -12.02
CA VAL A 160 -5.32 -20.87 -13.31
C VAL A 160 -4.68 -19.51 -13.07
N SER A 161 -3.64 -19.18 -13.86
CA SER A 161 -3.03 -17.85 -13.79
C SER A 161 -4.05 -16.74 -14.09
N GLU A 162 -3.88 -15.58 -13.46
CA GLU A 162 -4.75 -14.39 -13.65
C GLU A 162 -4.94 -14.07 -15.14
N LYS A 163 -3.84 -14.12 -15.92
CA LYS A 163 -3.86 -13.88 -17.36
C LYS A 163 -4.72 -14.89 -18.10
N LYS A 164 -4.58 -16.18 -17.80
CA LYS A 164 -5.33 -17.25 -18.46
C LYS A 164 -6.81 -17.17 -18.11
N PHE A 165 -7.16 -16.83 -16.87
CA PHE A 165 -8.54 -16.61 -16.46
C PHE A 165 -9.17 -15.38 -17.14
N LYS A 166 -8.46 -14.24 -17.15
CA LYS A 166 -8.84 -13.02 -17.89
C LYS A 166 -9.14 -13.33 -19.36
N HIS A 167 -8.28 -14.09 -20.04
CA HIS A 167 -8.50 -14.49 -21.43
C HIS A 167 -9.71 -15.43 -21.60
N GLY A 168 -9.93 -16.36 -20.69
CA GLY A 168 -11.07 -17.26 -20.74
C GLY A 168 -12.40 -16.52 -20.58
N VAL A 169 -12.54 -15.67 -19.57
CA VAL A 169 -13.73 -14.84 -19.37
C VAL A 169 -13.98 -13.95 -20.60
N ARG A 170 -12.93 -13.33 -21.12
CA ARG A 170 -13.02 -12.54 -22.35
C ARG A 170 -13.57 -13.34 -23.54
N ARG A 171 -13.12 -14.57 -23.73
CA ARG A 171 -13.63 -15.46 -24.80
C ARG A 171 -15.07 -15.88 -24.57
N ILE A 172 -15.47 -16.12 -23.31
CA ILE A 172 -16.88 -16.43 -22.98
C ILE A 172 -17.79 -15.26 -23.36
N LEU A 173 -17.37 -14.02 -23.08
CA LEU A 173 -18.10 -12.80 -23.44
C LEU A 173 -18.00 -12.44 -24.94
N SER A 174 -17.29 -13.25 -25.73
CA SER A 174 -17.04 -13.01 -27.16
C SER A 174 -16.45 -11.63 -27.43
N GLU A 175 -15.56 -11.13 -26.57
CA GLU A 175 -14.90 -9.82 -26.75
C GLU A 175 -13.66 -9.94 -27.67
N GLU A 176 -13.79 -9.47 -28.90
CA GLU A 176 -12.73 -9.42 -29.91
C GLU A 176 -12.05 -8.03 -29.91
N GLY A 177 -10.72 -7.99 -30.02
CA GLY A 177 -9.92 -6.74 -30.02
C GLY A 177 -8.72 -6.72 -29.06
N LYS A 178 -7.59 -6.10 -29.42
CA LYS A 178 -6.48 -5.85 -28.48
C LYS A 178 -6.89 -4.71 -27.55
N PHE A 179 -7.53 -5.03 -26.43
CA PHE A 179 -7.69 -4.06 -25.34
C PHE A 179 -6.31 -3.80 -24.78
N THR A 180 -5.75 -2.64 -25.13
CA THR A 180 -4.51 -2.13 -24.58
C THR A 180 -4.72 -1.93 -23.09
N ASP A 181 -3.91 -2.62 -22.28
CA ASP A 181 -3.78 -2.38 -20.85
C ASP A 181 -3.33 -0.91 -20.70
N TRP A 182 -4.28 0.01 -20.55
CA TRP A 182 -4.00 1.44 -20.42
C TRP A 182 -3.30 1.62 -19.08
N GLY A 183 -2.09 2.20 -19.05
CA GLY A 183 -1.15 2.24 -17.90
C GLY A 183 -1.62 2.91 -16.59
N GLY A 184 -2.93 3.08 -16.41
CA GLY A 184 -3.62 3.43 -15.16
C GLY A 184 -4.80 2.50 -14.83
N GLU A 185 -4.81 1.24 -15.32
CA GLU A 185 -5.93 0.29 -15.34
C GLU A 185 -6.84 0.32 -14.11
N LYS A 186 -8.03 0.92 -14.27
CA LYS A 186 -9.09 0.92 -13.26
C LYS A 186 -9.70 -0.48 -13.08
N ASN A 187 -9.57 -1.35 -14.08
CA ASN A 187 -10.13 -2.70 -14.15
C ASN A 187 -9.23 -3.58 -15.02
N ASP A 188 -9.33 -4.90 -14.83
CA ASP A 188 -8.54 -5.89 -15.58
C ASP A 188 -9.24 -6.33 -16.87
N LEU A 189 -10.57 -6.28 -16.91
CA LEU A 189 -11.37 -6.49 -18.13
C LEU A 189 -12.58 -5.58 -18.11
N TYR A 190 -12.79 -4.88 -19.22
CA TYR A 190 -14.01 -4.16 -19.53
C TYR A 190 -14.74 -4.89 -20.66
N SER A 191 -16.06 -5.03 -20.52
CA SER A 191 -16.92 -5.62 -21.55
C SER A 191 -18.20 -4.82 -21.66
N THR A 192 -18.72 -4.69 -22.88
CA THR A 192 -20.10 -4.20 -23.09
C THR A 192 -21.06 -5.32 -23.41
N ARG A 193 -20.58 -6.56 -23.60
CA ARG A 193 -21.35 -7.69 -24.12
C ARG A 193 -22.01 -8.54 -23.03
N LEU A 194 -21.73 -8.29 -21.75
CA LEU A 194 -22.35 -9.00 -20.63
C LEU A 194 -23.88 -8.89 -20.71
N ARG A 195 -24.59 -10.01 -20.51
CA ARG A 195 -26.05 -10.04 -20.47
C ARG A 195 -26.57 -10.53 -19.13
N ILE A 196 -27.58 -9.83 -18.61
CA ILE A 196 -28.35 -10.17 -17.41
C ILE A 196 -29.81 -9.92 -17.74
N ASP A 197 -30.68 -10.90 -17.49
CA ASP A 197 -32.12 -10.85 -17.80
C ASP A 197 -32.39 -10.41 -19.26
N GLY A 198 -31.58 -10.91 -20.20
CA GLY A 198 -31.64 -10.60 -21.63
C GLY A 198 -31.10 -9.22 -22.03
N LYS A 199 -30.77 -8.35 -21.08
CA LYS A 199 -30.28 -6.98 -21.32
C LYS A 199 -28.76 -6.94 -21.38
N ARG A 200 -28.23 -6.24 -22.38
CA ARG A 200 -26.80 -6.00 -22.53
C ARG A 200 -26.35 -4.87 -21.59
N LEU A 201 -25.37 -5.14 -20.74
CA LEU A 201 -24.86 -4.21 -19.73
C LEU A 201 -23.34 -4.08 -19.82
N SER A 202 -22.84 -2.91 -19.44
CA SER A 202 -21.40 -2.68 -19.35
C SER A 202 -20.85 -3.23 -18.05
N ALA A 203 -19.77 -4.01 -18.13
CA ALA A 203 -19.21 -4.77 -17.02
C ALA A 203 -17.71 -4.54 -16.88
N VAL A 204 -17.24 -4.47 -15.64
CA VAL A 204 -15.82 -4.49 -15.30
C VAL A 204 -15.49 -5.60 -14.33
N PHE A 205 -14.33 -6.20 -14.54
CA PHE A 205 -13.79 -7.26 -13.70
C PHE A 205 -12.45 -6.82 -13.13
N ALA A 206 -12.25 -7.11 -11.85
CA ALA A 206 -10.94 -7.17 -11.23
C ALA A 206 -10.56 -8.64 -11.04
N PHE A 207 -9.47 -9.09 -11.66
CA PHE A 207 -8.94 -10.44 -11.51
C PHE A 207 -7.78 -10.44 -10.53
N LYS A 208 -7.80 -11.36 -9.57
CA LYS A 208 -6.67 -11.58 -8.69
C LYS A 208 -6.15 -13.00 -8.85
N GLY A 209 -4.91 -13.11 -9.32
CA GLY A 209 -4.20 -14.38 -9.45
C GLY A 209 -3.83 -15.02 -8.13
N PRO A 210 -3.44 -16.31 -8.16
CA PRO A 210 -3.13 -17.11 -6.96
C PRO A 210 -1.83 -16.72 -6.26
N GLY A 211 -1.09 -15.73 -6.77
CA GLY A 211 0.20 -15.30 -6.20
C GLY A 211 0.10 -14.69 -4.79
N LYS A 212 -1.11 -14.39 -4.30
CA LYS A 212 -1.36 -14.05 -2.90
C LYS A 212 -1.84 -15.31 -2.19
N LYS A 213 -1.23 -15.65 -1.04
CA LYS A 213 -1.66 -16.78 -0.22
C LYS A 213 -2.82 -16.38 0.71
N GLY A 214 -3.72 -17.33 0.98
CA GLY A 214 -4.87 -17.19 1.90
C GLY A 214 -6.03 -16.37 1.35
N LYS A 215 -7.00 -16.02 2.21
CA LYS A 215 -8.21 -15.27 1.83
C LYS A 215 -7.88 -13.92 1.20
N LEU A 216 -8.68 -13.49 0.23
CA LEU A 216 -8.59 -12.15 -0.37
C LEU A 216 -9.26 -11.13 0.55
N VAL A 217 -8.51 -10.12 0.97
CA VAL A 217 -9.00 -8.97 1.76
C VAL A 217 -8.71 -7.68 0.98
N PRO A 218 -9.39 -6.55 1.27
CA PRO A 218 -9.13 -5.27 0.62
C PRO A 218 -7.66 -4.87 0.55
N GLY A 219 -6.89 -5.09 1.62
CA GLY A 219 -5.44 -4.80 1.65
C GLY A 219 -4.59 -5.61 0.65
N LYS A 220 -5.12 -6.68 0.06
CA LYS A 220 -4.48 -7.48 -0.99
C LYS A 220 -4.91 -7.07 -2.41
N MET A 221 -5.86 -6.14 -2.53
CA MET A 221 -6.42 -5.63 -3.78
C MET A 221 -5.68 -4.35 -4.23
N GLY A 222 -4.50 -4.54 -4.83
CA GLY A 222 -3.61 -3.45 -5.29
C GLY A 222 -2.50 -3.10 -4.29
N LYS A 223 -1.53 -2.29 -4.73
CA LYS A 223 -0.36 -1.89 -3.90
C LYS A 223 -0.78 -1.10 -2.66
N ASN A 224 -1.87 -0.33 -2.76
CA ASN A 224 -2.40 0.51 -1.69
C ASN A 224 -3.76 0.01 -1.16
N GLY A 225 -4.24 -1.17 -1.59
CA GLY A 225 -5.59 -1.66 -1.24
C GLY A 225 -6.72 -0.85 -1.88
N ASP A 226 -6.44 -0.17 -3.00
CA ASP A 226 -7.31 0.80 -3.66
C ASP A 226 -7.98 0.28 -4.95
N GLN A 227 -7.77 -1.00 -5.30
CA GLN A 227 -8.22 -1.55 -6.58
C GLN A 227 -9.75 -1.61 -6.68
N ILE A 228 -10.48 -1.89 -5.59
CA ILE A 228 -11.95 -1.91 -5.61
C ILE A 228 -12.50 -0.49 -5.82
N GLN A 229 -11.93 0.52 -5.16
CA GLN A 229 -12.32 1.91 -5.38
C GLN A 229 -12.08 2.32 -6.84
N ARG A 230 -10.93 1.94 -7.41
CA ARG A 230 -10.60 2.21 -8.82
C ARG A 230 -11.55 1.47 -9.77
N LEU A 231 -11.94 0.23 -9.44
CA LEU A 231 -12.92 -0.55 -10.19
C LEU A 231 -14.24 0.24 -10.32
N PHE A 232 -14.76 0.75 -9.19
CA PHE A 232 -16.01 1.52 -9.14
C PHE A 232 -15.93 2.94 -9.73
N GLN A 233 -14.74 3.45 -10.06
CA GLN A 233 -14.57 4.68 -10.86
C GLN A 233 -14.83 4.46 -12.36
N SER A 234 -14.94 3.22 -12.83
CA SER A 234 -15.32 2.91 -14.22
C SER A 234 -16.77 3.29 -14.48
N THR A 235 -17.13 3.73 -15.68
CA THR A 235 -18.51 4.14 -16.05
C THR A 235 -19.46 2.96 -16.28
N SER A 236 -19.17 1.80 -15.72
CA SER A 236 -19.90 0.55 -15.94
C SER A 236 -21.12 0.38 -15.03
N ASP A 237 -21.99 -0.57 -15.40
CA ASP A 237 -23.21 -0.92 -14.67
C ASP A 237 -23.01 -2.18 -13.81
N VAL A 238 -22.06 -3.05 -14.17
CA VAL A 238 -21.78 -4.34 -13.50
C VAL A 238 -20.33 -4.43 -13.03
N PHE A 239 -20.12 -4.87 -11.80
CA PHE A 239 -18.81 -4.91 -11.13
C PHE A 239 -18.52 -6.28 -10.53
N PHE A 240 -17.46 -6.95 -10.98
CA PHE A 240 -17.03 -8.23 -10.42
C PHE A 240 -15.62 -8.18 -9.85
N VAL A 241 -15.42 -8.84 -8.70
CA VAL A 241 -14.10 -9.18 -8.18
C VAL A 241 -13.93 -10.69 -8.21
N GLN A 242 -12.86 -11.17 -8.84
CA GLN A 242 -12.56 -12.59 -8.96
C GLN A 242 -11.27 -12.95 -8.23
N TYR A 243 -11.29 -14.09 -7.55
CA TYR A 243 -10.11 -14.69 -6.93
C TYR A 243 -10.23 -16.22 -6.90
N TRP A 244 -9.10 -16.91 -7.09
CA TRP A 244 -9.09 -18.37 -7.20
C TRP A 244 -9.31 -19.10 -5.86
N PHE A 245 -9.12 -18.41 -4.74
CA PHE A 245 -9.37 -18.97 -3.42
C PHE A 245 -10.53 -18.23 -2.75
N GLU A 246 -10.65 -18.38 -1.44
CA GLU A 246 -11.68 -17.74 -0.64
C GLU A 246 -11.54 -16.20 -0.65
N ILE A 247 -12.67 -15.52 -0.75
CA ILE A 247 -12.79 -14.06 -0.67
C ILE A 247 -13.39 -13.73 0.69
N ASP A 248 -12.77 -12.79 1.41
CA ASP A 248 -13.25 -12.32 2.70
C ASP A 248 -14.47 -11.41 2.55
N GLU A 249 -15.39 -11.46 3.51
CA GLU A 249 -16.62 -10.67 3.52
C GLU A 249 -16.36 -9.16 3.40
N SER A 250 -15.25 -8.67 3.96
CA SER A 250 -14.85 -7.26 3.86
C SER A 250 -14.68 -6.74 2.41
N VAL A 251 -14.41 -7.62 1.45
CA VAL A 251 -14.40 -7.26 0.02
C VAL A 251 -15.82 -6.98 -0.47
N LEU A 252 -16.78 -7.83 -0.10
CA LEU A 252 -18.17 -7.70 -0.51
C LEU A 252 -18.81 -6.45 0.12
N ASP A 253 -18.56 -6.21 1.41
CA ASP A 253 -19.03 -5.00 2.12
C ASP A 253 -18.55 -3.73 1.44
N GLN A 254 -17.27 -3.71 1.06
CA GLN A 254 -16.68 -2.57 0.37
C GLN A 254 -17.28 -2.37 -1.03
N MET A 255 -17.52 -3.46 -1.77
CA MET A 255 -18.20 -3.40 -3.06
C MET A 255 -19.63 -2.88 -2.93
N GLN A 256 -20.38 -3.33 -1.91
CA GLN A 256 -21.74 -2.88 -1.65
C GLN A 256 -21.78 -1.37 -1.34
N ALA A 257 -20.91 -0.89 -0.45
CA ALA A 257 -20.84 0.54 -0.13
C ALA A 257 -20.55 1.40 -1.36
N LEU A 258 -19.62 0.97 -2.21
CA LEU A 258 -19.29 1.66 -3.45
C LEU A 258 -20.40 1.56 -4.51
N ALA A 259 -21.12 0.43 -4.57
CA ALA A 259 -22.28 0.28 -5.45
C ALA A 259 -23.41 1.22 -5.05
N VAL A 260 -23.67 1.37 -3.75
CA VAL A 260 -24.66 2.33 -3.21
C VAL A 260 -24.29 3.74 -3.61
N ALA A 261 -23.06 4.16 -3.33
CA ALA A 261 -22.58 5.50 -3.70
C ALA A 261 -22.68 5.74 -5.21
N LYS A 262 -22.29 4.75 -6.03
CA LYS A 262 -22.37 4.86 -7.48
C LYS A 262 -23.80 4.92 -7.99
N SER A 263 -24.70 4.11 -7.44
CA SER A 263 -26.10 4.09 -7.85
C SER A 263 -26.77 5.43 -7.57
N VAL A 264 -26.56 6.00 -6.38
CA VAL A 264 -27.14 7.30 -6.02
C VAL A 264 -26.55 8.42 -6.87
N THR A 265 -25.25 8.42 -7.12
CA THR A 265 -24.60 9.48 -7.93
C THR A 265 -24.90 9.39 -9.43
N SER A 266 -25.17 8.19 -9.96
CA SER A 266 -25.47 7.99 -11.39
C SER A 266 -26.96 7.88 -11.70
N GLY A 267 -27.81 7.66 -10.69
CA GLY A 267 -29.23 7.37 -10.87
C GLY A 267 -29.54 6.01 -11.51
N LYS A 268 -28.53 5.15 -11.70
CA LYS A 268 -28.63 3.86 -12.39
C LYS A 268 -28.72 2.67 -11.43
N GLN A 269 -29.27 1.57 -11.94
CA GLN A 269 -29.13 0.26 -11.30
C GLN A 269 -27.68 -0.21 -11.41
N ILE A 270 -27.05 -0.50 -10.28
CA ILE A 270 -25.70 -1.04 -10.21
C ILE A 270 -25.74 -2.50 -9.76
N TYR A 271 -25.06 -3.36 -10.50
CA TYR A 271 -24.89 -4.77 -10.15
C TYR A 271 -23.48 -5.01 -9.65
N PHE A 272 -23.33 -5.80 -8.60
CA PHE A 272 -22.01 -6.16 -8.08
C PHE A 272 -21.98 -7.61 -7.63
N GLY A 273 -20.82 -8.25 -7.69
CA GLY A 273 -20.69 -9.65 -7.31
C GLY A 273 -19.24 -10.07 -7.13
N ILE A 274 -19.06 -11.22 -6.49
CA ILE A 274 -17.76 -11.88 -6.37
C ILE A 274 -17.77 -13.17 -7.16
N ILE A 275 -16.58 -13.59 -7.61
CA ILE A 275 -16.34 -14.88 -8.26
C ILE A 275 -15.21 -15.53 -7.45
N ASP A 276 -15.57 -16.36 -6.48
CA ASP A 276 -14.61 -17.03 -5.61
C ASP A 276 -13.98 -18.25 -6.30
N GLY A 277 -13.21 -19.04 -5.56
CA GLY A 277 -12.58 -20.25 -6.11
C GLY A 277 -13.58 -21.25 -6.67
N ALA A 278 -14.71 -21.45 -5.99
CA ALA A 278 -15.73 -22.39 -6.38
C ALA A 278 -16.40 -21.96 -7.70
N ASP A 279 -16.76 -20.68 -7.81
CA ASP A 279 -17.33 -20.10 -9.03
C ASP A 279 -16.31 -20.03 -10.18
N SER A 280 -15.04 -19.76 -9.86
CA SER A 280 -13.95 -19.79 -10.85
C SER A 280 -13.78 -21.19 -11.45
N ASP A 281 -13.83 -22.23 -10.62
CA ASP A 281 -13.77 -23.62 -11.06
C ASP A 281 -15.00 -24.03 -11.88
N ARG A 282 -16.20 -23.60 -11.49
CA ARG A 282 -17.44 -23.81 -12.27
C ARG A 282 -17.35 -23.17 -13.65
N LEU A 283 -16.86 -21.93 -13.74
CA LEU A 283 -16.61 -21.27 -15.03
C LEU A 283 -15.60 -22.05 -15.88
N PHE A 284 -14.49 -22.47 -15.27
CA PHE A 284 -13.46 -23.24 -15.96
C PHE A 284 -14.00 -24.55 -16.54
N ARG A 285 -14.76 -25.32 -15.76
CA ARG A 285 -15.37 -26.59 -16.17
C ARG A 285 -16.52 -26.42 -17.16
N ALA A 286 -17.27 -25.33 -17.08
CA ALA A 286 -18.36 -25.05 -17.99
C ALA A 286 -17.87 -24.64 -19.38
N TYR A 287 -16.69 -23.99 -19.47
CA TYR A 287 -16.15 -23.41 -20.71
C TYR A 287 -14.67 -23.81 -20.97
N PRO A 288 -14.30 -25.10 -20.95
CA PRO A 288 -12.89 -25.51 -20.98
C PRO A 288 -12.13 -25.03 -22.23
N GLN A 289 -12.81 -24.91 -23.37
CA GLN A 289 -12.21 -24.42 -24.61
C GLN A 289 -11.84 -22.93 -24.56
N CYS A 290 -12.53 -22.13 -23.75
CA CYS A 290 -12.25 -20.71 -23.59
C CYS A 290 -10.96 -20.48 -22.78
N PHE A 291 -10.63 -21.40 -21.87
CA PHE A 291 -9.43 -21.34 -21.03
C PHE A 291 -8.27 -22.18 -21.59
N ARG A 292 -8.25 -22.49 -22.89
CA ARG A 292 -7.07 -23.07 -23.56
C ARG A 292 -6.12 -21.99 -24.02
#